data_AF-A0A2R6EUS5-F1
#
_entry.id   AF-A0A2R6EUS5-F1
#
_cell.length_a   1.000
_cell.length_b   1.000
_cell.length_c   1.000
_cell.angle_alpha   90.00
_cell.angle_beta   90.00
_cell.angle_gamma   90.00
#
_symmetry.space_group_name_H-M   'P 1'
#
loop_
_entity.id
_entity.type
_entity.pdbx_description
1 polymer ?
#
loop_
_entity_poly.entity_id
_entity_poly.type
_entity_poly.pdbx_seq_one_letter_code
_entity_poly.pdbx_strand_id
1 'polypeptide(L)'
;MSDQSATQEQSENTAACTLSEPGEQTRIEWAREHIVPHFREGRLTADGFHATFDASDGSLESLARFVGKESACCSSFTFELTYEPPYDEVELAITGPDGTRDLIERGFVEQFDRIDATTERTAPAESGE
;
A
#
# COMPACT_ATOMS: atom_id res chain seq x y z
N MET A 1 -0.38 -40.24 -34.78
CA MET A 1 -1.57 -40.30 -33.92
C MET A 1 -1.12 -39.92 -32.52
N SER A 2 -1.59 -38.74 -32.10
CA SER A 2 -1.74 -38.22 -30.74
C SER A 2 -0.68 -38.54 -29.70
N ASP A 3 0.21 -37.58 -29.47
CA ASP A 3 0.71 -37.29 -28.14
C ASP A 3 0.71 -35.76 -27.96
N GLN A 4 0.61 -35.28 -26.71
CA GLN A 4 0.31 -33.91 -26.27
C GLN A 4 -1.17 -33.59 -26.06
N SER A 5 -1.76 -34.18 -25.01
CA SER A 5 -2.76 -33.46 -24.21
C SER A 5 -2.00 -32.59 -23.22
N ALA A 6 -2.00 -31.29 -23.49
CA ALA A 6 -1.54 -30.26 -22.57
C ALA A 6 -2.42 -30.28 -21.32
N THR A 7 -1.89 -30.79 -20.21
CA THR A 7 -2.35 -30.34 -18.90
C THR A 7 -1.83 -28.92 -18.76
N GLN A 8 -2.62 -27.94 -19.20
CA GLN A 8 -2.43 -26.57 -18.76
C GLN A 8 -2.70 -26.55 -17.27
N GLU A 9 -1.62 -26.67 -16.50
CA GLU A 9 -1.57 -26.23 -15.12
C GLU A 9 -2.06 -24.78 -15.10
N GLN A 10 -3.33 -24.63 -14.74
CA GLN A 10 -3.88 -23.39 -14.24
C GLN A 10 -3.03 -23.05 -13.00
N SER A 11 -1.95 -22.30 -13.22
CA SER A 11 -1.27 -21.61 -12.14
C SER A 11 -2.26 -20.59 -11.63
N GLU A 12 -3.02 -21.00 -10.63
CA GLU A 12 -3.78 -20.13 -9.76
C GLU A 12 -2.88 -18.96 -9.36
N ASN A 13 -3.46 -17.77 -9.48
CA ASN A 13 -2.84 -16.46 -9.43
C ASN A 13 -2.33 -16.14 -8.01
N THR A 14 -1.28 -16.84 -7.58
CA THR A 14 -0.64 -16.68 -6.26
C THR A 14 0.68 -15.93 -6.38
N ALA A 15 0.60 -14.65 -6.77
CA ALA A 15 1.60 -13.63 -6.45
C ALA A 15 1.05 -12.28 -6.92
N ALA A 16 0.25 -11.63 -6.06
CA ALA A 16 -0.48 -10.38 -6.33
C ALA A 16 0.41 -9.13 -6.50
N CYS A 17 1.68 -9.28 -6.89
CA CYS A 17 2.48 -8.18 -7.43
C CYS A 17 3.62 -8.76 -8.27
N THR A 18 3.52 -8.66 -9.60
CA THR A 18 4.49 -9.24 -10.54
C THR A 18 5.70 -8.32 -10.81
N LEU A 19 6.31 -7.74 -9.78
CA LEU A 19 7.52 -6.92 -9.93
C LEU A 19 8.71 -7.52 -9.19
N SER A 20 9.85 -7.51 -9.88
CA SER A 20 11.15 -7.91 -9.33
C SER A 20 11.55 -7.00 -8.16
N GLU A 21 12.24 -7.56 -7.16
CA GLU A 21 12.77 -6.90 -5.95
C GLU A 21 13.28 -5.44 -6.10
N PRO A 22 14.02 -5.03 -7.16
CA PRO A 22 14.42 -3.62 -7.30
C PRO A 22 13.25 -2.65 -7.53
N GLY A 23 12.16 -3.10 -8.17
CA GLY A 23 10.95 -2.31 -8.34
C GLY A 23 10.13 -2.17 -7.05
N GLU A 24 10.26 -3.14 -6.14
CA GLU A 24 9.61 -3.14 -4.83
C GLU A 24 10.28 -2.11 -3.91
N GLN A 25 11.61 -2.15 -3.75
CA GLN A 25 12.32 -1.22 -2.86
C GLN A 25 12.08 0.25 -3.21
N THR A 26 12.14 0.62 -4.50
CA THR A 26 11.87 2.00 -4.93
C THR A 26 10.44 2.45 -4.61
N ARG A 27 9.45 1.54 -4.63
CA ARG A 27 8.06 1.87 -4.26
C ARG A 27 7.93 2.06 -2.76
N ILE A 28 8.59 1.21 -1.98
CA ILE A 28 8.65 1.34 -0.52
C ILE A 28 9.26 2.68 -0.17
N GLU A 29 10.46 2.99 -0.64
CA GLU A 29 11.16 4.26 -0.38
C GLU A 29 10.32 5.46 -0.78
N TRP A 30 9.69 5.42 -1.95
CA TRP A 30 8.82 6.50 -2.39
C TRP A 30 7.62 6.69 -1.44
N ALA A 31 6.97 5.60 -1.01
CA ALA A 31 5.86 5.67 -0.05
C ALA A 31 6.31 6.17 1.33
N ARG A 32 7.53 5.80 1.77
CA ARG A 32 8.13 6.34 3.01
C ARG A 32 8.27 7.85 2.98
N GLU A 33 8.65 8.39 1.83
CA GLU A 33 8.90 9.83 1.69
C GLU A 33 7.61 10.62 1.44
N HIS A 34 6.63 10.05 0.73
CA HIS A 34 5.48 10.80 0.21
C HIS A 34 4.12 10.41 0.80
N ILE A 35 4.02 9.32 1.56
CA ILE A 35 2.74 8.82 2.10
C ILE A 35 2.80 8.73 3.64
N VAL A 36 3.84 8.09 4.18
CA VAL A 36 3.97 7.88 5.64
C VAL A 36 3.97 9.17 6.46
N PRO A 37 4.63 10.28 6.06
CA PRO A 37 4.61 11.51 6.85
C PRO A 37 3.20 12.09 7.06
N HIS A 38 2.25 11.66 6.23
CA HIS A 38 0.86 12.12 6.26
C HIS A 38 -0.08 11.15 6.97
N PHE A 39 0.40 9.96 7.34
CA PHE A 39 -0.43 8.92 7.96
C PHE A 39 -0.87 9.34 9.36
N ARG A 40 -2.17 9.18 9.65
CA ARG A 40 -2.76 9.55 10.95
C ARG A 40 -3.24 8.34 11.72
N GLU A 41 -4.05 7.53 11.05
CA GLU A 41 -4.57 6.30 11.63
C GLU A 41 -4.87 5.27 10.55
N GLY A 42 -4.84 4.01 10.95
CA GLY A 42 -5.15 2.88 10.10
C GLY A 42 -5.86 1.80 10.89
N ARG A 43 -6.82 1.13 10.26
CA ARG A 43 -7.55 0.01 10.85
C ARG A 43 -7.76 -1.10 9.82
N LEU A 44 -7.48 -2.33 10.24
CA LEU A 44 -7.88 -3.52 9.49
C LEU A 44 -9.37 -3.78 9.71
N THR A 45 -10.10 -3.96 8.62
CA THR A 45 -11.51 -4.34 8.62
C THR A 45 -11.67 -5.80 8.22
N ALA A 46 -12.90 -6.32 8.21
CA ALA A 46 -13.14 -7.68 7.72
C ALA A 46 -12.76 -7.82 6.23
N ASP A 47 -13.01 -6.75 5.46
CA ASP A 47 -12.92 -6.76 4.00
C ASP A 47 -11.64 -6.10 3.45
N GLY A 48 -10.76 -5.60 4.34
CA GLY A 48 -9.50 -4.98 3.95
C GLY A 48 -8.92 -4.02 4.99
N PHE A 49 -8.61 -2.79 4.57
CA PHE A 49 -7.94 -1.78 5.38
C PHE A 49 -8.45 -0.37 5.06
N HIS A 50 -8.57 0.44 6.11
CA HIS A 50 -8.93 1.85 6.01
C HIS A 50 -7.85 2.67 6.70
N ALA A 51 -7.40 3.75 6.05
CA ALA A 51 -6.45 4.69 6.62
C ALA A 51 -6.89 6.13 6.37
N THR A 52 -6.54 6.98 7.33
CA THR A 52 -6.74 8.43 7.28
C THR A 52 -5.39 9.10 7.20
N PHE A 53 -5.28 10.09 6.31
CA PHE A 53 -4.10 10.91 6.11
C PHE A 53 -4.46 12.38 6.26
N ASP A 54 -3.53 13.22 6.74
CA ASP A 54 -3.77 14.67 6.63
C ASP A 54 -3.70 15.12 5.18
N ALA A 55 -4.48 16.14 4.85
CA ALA A 55 -4.52 16.75 3.53
C ALA A 55 -3.51 17.89 3.37
N SER A 56 -2.31 17.79 3.97
CA SER A 56 -1.25 18.76 3.67
C SER A 56 -0.84 18.72 2.18
N ASP A 57 -0.16 19.78 1.75
CA ASP A 57 0.18 20.00 0.35
C ASP A 57 0.88 18.77 -0.27
N GLY A 58 0.17 18.09 -1.18
CA GLY A 58 0.68 16.94 -1.92
C GLY A 58 0.20 15.56 -1.44
N SER A 59 -0.48 15.44 -0.29
CA SER A 59 -0.99 14.16 0.22
C SER A 59 -1.95 13.49 -0.74
N LEU A 60 -2.96 14.22 -1.23
CA LEU A 60 -3.97 13.70 -2.15
C LEU A 60 -3.34 13.24 -3.48
N GLU A 61 -2.42 14.03 -4.03
CA GLU A 61 -1.72 13.67 -5.28
C GLU A 61 -0.86 12.42 -5.09
N SER A 62 -0.15 12.35 -3.96
CA SER A 62 0.68 11.20 -3.62
C SER A 62 -0.17 9.93 -3.43
N LEU A 63 -1.29 10.02 -2.71
CA LEU A 63 -2.23 8.91 -2.53
C LEU A 63 -2.86 8.48 -3.86
N ALA A 64 -3.26 9.41 -4.72
CA ALA A 64 -3.79 9.09 -6.04
C ALA A 64 -2.73 8.39 -6.92
N ARG A 65 -1.47 8.85 -6.88
CA ARG A 65 -0.35 8.20 -7.58
C ARG A 65 -0.07 6.81 -7.02
N PHE A 66 -0.14 6.64 -5.71
CA PHE A 66 0.00 5.36 -5.04
C PHE A 66 -1.08 4.38 -5.53
N VAL A 67 -2.36 4.76 -5.46
CA VAL A 67 -3.49 3.95 -5.97
C VAL A 67 -3.32 3.60 -7.45
N GLY A 68 -2.87 4.54 -8.28
CA GLY A 68 -2.61 4.29 -9.69
C GLY A 68 -1.52 3.24 -9.95
N LYS A 69 -0.47 3.20 -9.11
CA LYS A 69 0.60 2.18 -9.20
C LYS A 69 0.14 0.83 -8.66
N GLU A 70 -0.61 0.82 -7.57
CA GLU A 70 -1.07 -0.41 -6.92
C GLU A 70 -2.20 -1.08 -7.66
N SER A 71 -3.15 -0.35 -8.24
CA SER A 71 -4.20 -0.93 -9.08
C SER A 71 -3.65 -1.67 -10.32
N ALA A 72 -2.47 -1.28 -10.82
CA ALA A 72 -1.79 -2.01 -11.87
C ALA A 72 -1.13 -3.32 -11.41
N CYS A 73 -0.86 -3.45 -10.10
CA CYS A 73 -0.20 -4.60 -9.47
C CYS A 73 -1.23 -5.58 -8.86
N CYS A 74 -2.21 -5.01 -8.15
CA CYS A 74 -3.24 -5.66 -7.35
C CYS A 74 -4.60 -5.47 -8.02
N SER A 75 -4.76 -6.03 -9.22
CA SER A 75 -5.96 -5.81 -10.06
C SER A 75 -7.27 -6.37 -9.47
N SER A 76 -7.18 -7.20 -8.42
CA SER A 76 -8.30 -7.73 -7.66
C SER A 76 -8.74 -6.85 -6.49
N PHE A 77 -7.98 -5.81 -6.13
CA PHE A 77 -8.33 -4.90 -5.04
C PHE A 77 -9.14 -3.71 -5.57
N THR A 78 -10.05 -3.22 -4.73
CA THR A 78 -10.77 -1.97 -4.91
C THR A 78 -10.15 -0.91 -4.01
N PHE A 79 -9.84 0.24 -4.60
CA PHE A 79 -9.29 1.39 -3.90
C PHE A 79 -10.29 2.53 -3.96
N GLU A 80 -10.63 3.11 -2.82
CA GLU A 80 -11.49 4.28 -2.71
C GLU A 80 -10.71 5.39 -2.01
N LEU A 81 -10.67 6.57 -2.65
CA LEU A 81 -10.12 7.79 -2.06
C LEU A 81 -11.26 8.77 -1.82
N THR A 82 -11.45 9.16 -0.57
CA THR A 82 -12.46 10.14 -0.17
C THR A 82 -11.75 11.41 0.27
N TYR A 83 -12.10 12.51 -0.38
CA TYR A 83 -11.61 13.86 -0.07
C TYR A 83 -12.79 14.82 -0.12
N GLU A 84 -13.31 15.17 1.05
CA GLU A 84 -14.55 15.91 1.20
C GLU A 84 -14.42 17.06 2.22
N PRO A 85 -15.32 18.07 2.21
CA PRO A 85 -15.26 19.18 3.15
C PRO A 85 -15.21 18.68 4.61
N PRO A 86 -14.35 19.24 5.48
CA PRO A 86 -13.60 20.50 5.29
C PRO A 86 -12.32 20.42 4.45
N TYR A 87 -11.99 19.24 3.90
CA TYR A 87 -10.78 18.97 3.11
C TYR A 87 -9.49 18.96 3.92
N ASP A 88 -9.59 18.65 5.21
CA ASP A 88 -8.44 18.57 6.12
C ASP A 88 -7.78 17.18 6.10
N GLU A 89 -8.48 16.16 5.60
CA GLU A 89 -8.06 14.76 5.60
C GLU A 89 -8.40 14.07 4.27
N VAL A 90 -7.63 13.04 3.95
CA VAL A 90 -7.91 12.11 2.84
C VAL A 90 -8.06 10.72 3.43
N GLU A 91 -9.18 10.07 3.16
CA GLU A 91 -9.39 8.68 3.54
C GLU A 91 -9.06 7.76 2.36
N LEU A 92 -8.33 6.68 2.63
CA LEU A 92 -8.06 5.59 1.71
C LEU A 92 -8.69 4.31 2.25
N ALA A 93 -9.61 3.72 1.49
CA ALA A 93 -10.09 2.36 1.72
C ALA A 93 -9.51 1.42 0.66
N ILE A 94 -8.94 0.30 1.10
CA ILE A 94 -8.46 -0.78 0.26
C ILE A 94 -9.27 -2.02 0.64
N THR A 95 -10.04 -2.55 -0.31
CA THR A 95 -10.87 -3.74 -0.11
C THR A 95 -10.61 -4.78 -1.19
N GLY A 96 -10.94 -6.04 -0.94
CA GLY A 96 -10.77 -7.09 -1.92
C GLY A 96 -11.45 -8.40 -1.52
N PRO A 97 -11.29 -9.46 -2.33
CA PRO A 97 -11.87 -10.77 -2.04
C PRO A 97 -11.33 -11.40 -0.76
N ASP A 98 -11.97 -12.46 -0.28
CA ASP A 98 -11.54 -13.20 0.91
C ASP A 98 -10.02 -13.51 0.90
N GLY A 99 -9.35 -13.27 2.02
CA GLY A 99 -7.89 -13.37 2.15
C GLY A 99 -7.12 -12.08 1.84
N THR A 100 -7.78 -11.04 1.31
CA THR A 100 -7.17 -9.72 1.08
C THR A 100 -6.68 -9.07 2.38
N ARG A 101 -7.43 -9.23 3.47
CA ARG A 101 -7.05 -8.72 4.80
C ARG A 101 -5.65 -9.21 5.21
N ASP A 102 -5.39 -10.51 5.12
CA ASP A 102 -4.11 -11.09 5.56
C ASP A 102 -2.94 -10.63 4.67
N LEU A 103 -3.20 -10.40 3.38
CA LEU A 103 -2.21 -9.84 2.45
C LEU A 103 -1.90 -8.38 2.76
N ILE A 104 -2.93 -7.57 3.06
CA ILE A 104 -2.77 -6.17 3.42
C ILE A 104 -2.07 -6.02 4.78
N GLU A 105 -2.41 -6.86 5.76
CA GLU A 105 -1.77 -6.87 7.08
C GLU A 105 -0.25 -7.07 6.94
N ARG A 106 0.17 -8.10 6.19
CA ARG A 106 1.60 -8.44 6.02
C ARG A 106 2.37 -7.50 5.09
N GLY A 107 1.73 -7.04 4.00
CA GLY A 107 2.41 -6.29 2.94
C GLY A 107 2.34 -4.78 3.13
N PHE A 108 1.26 -4.27 3.74
CA PHE A 108 0.98 -2.85 3.81
C PHE A 108 1.08 -2.35 5.25
N VAL A 109 0.32 -2.92 6.19
CA VAL A 109 0.28 -2.43 7.58
C VAL A 109 1.61 -2.64 8.30
N GLU A 110 2.14 -3.86 8.29
CA GLU A 110 3.46 -4.13 8.89
C GLU A 110 4.59 -3.32 8.25
N GLN A 111 4.43 -2.92 6.98
CA GLN A 111 5.41 -2.09 6.32
C GLN A 111 5.32 -0.66 6.81
N PHE A 112 4.13 -0.07 6.92
CA PHE A 112 3.91 1.26 7.48
C PHE A 112 4.38 1.34 8.94
N ASP A 113 4.00 0.38 9.80
CA ASP A 113 4.46 0.32 11.19
C ASP A 113 5.99 0.28 11.30
N ARG A 114 6.64 -0.50 10.41
CA ARG A 114 8.11 -0.59 10.36
C ARG A 114 8.73 0.70 9.84
N ILE A 115 8.07 1.39 8.92
CA ILE A 115 8.54 2.68 8.41
C ILE A 115 8.45 3.72 9.52
N ASP A 116 7.29 3.87 10.17
CA ASP A 116 7.10 4.80 11.28
C ASP A 116 8.13 4.56 12.39
N ALA A 117 8.29 3.31 12.83
CA ALA A 117 9.28 2.94 13.84
C ALA A 117 10.74 3.19 13.40
N THR A 118 11.03 3.23 12.10
CA THR A 118 12.37 3.54 11.58
C THR A 118 12.59 5.05 11.45
N THR A 119 11.55 5.81 11.10
CA THR A 119 11.57 7.27 11.01
C THR A 119 11.81 7.89 12.39
N GLU A 120 11.16 7.37 13.44
CA GLU A 120 11.42 7.80 14.83
C GLU A 120 12.86 7.53 15.30
N ARG A 121 13.50 6.49 14.75
CA ARG A 121 14.90 6.14 15.05
C ARG A 121 15.94 6.92 14.23
N THR A 122 15.49 7.70 13.24
CA THR A 122 16.34 8.52 12.36
C THR A 122 16.10 10.03 12.61
N ALA A 123 15.64 10.41 13.81
CA ALA A 123 15.84 11.77 14.28
C ALA A 123 17.36 12.02 14.39
N PRO A 124 17.93 13.04 13.72
CA PRO A 124 19.34 13.36 13.88
C PRO A 124 19.60 13.68 15.35
N ALA A 125 20.62 13.04 15.93
CA ALA A 125 21.15 13.46 17.21
C ALA A 125 21.53 14.94 17.09
N GLU A 126 20.73 15.82 17.70
CA GLU A 126 21.09 17.21 17.93
C GLU A 126 22.39 17.20 18.74
N SER A 127 23.50 17.39 18.02
CA SER A 127 24.83 17.52 18.61
C SER A 127 24.92 18.94 19.14
N GLY A 128 24.47 19.11 20.39
CA GLY A 128 24.67 20.32 21.16
C GLY A 128 26.11 20.41 21.64
N GLU A 129 26.73 21.53 21.24
CA GLU A 129 27.88 22.27 21.82
C GLU A 129 29.28 21.64 21.88
#